data_AF-A0A2U9ILU1-F1
#
_entry.id   AF-A0A2U9ILU1-F1
#
_cell.length_a   1.000
_cell.length_b   1.000
_cell.length_c   1.000
_cell.angle_alpha   90.00
_cell.angle_beta   90.00
_cell.angle_gamma   90.00
#
_symmetry.space_group_name_H-M   'P 1'
#
loop_
_entity.id
_entity.type
_entity.pdbx_description
1 polymer ?
#
loop_
_entity_poly.entity_id
_entity_poly.type
_entity_poly.pdbx_seq_one_letter_code
_entity_poly.pdbx_strand_id
1 'polypeptide(L)'
;MFEVWYVSIAFAILSVIFSAMINYEIIKLRSEFTSKITSILVTITALLLVSSILDLTSFIMWSSNRSPIYVYPSLLIGLFTTLTIILLYYFIRQ
;
A
#
# COMPACT_ATOMS: atom_id res chain seq x y z
N MET A 1 10.88 -12.90 16.67
CA MET A 1 10.11 -11.64 16.89
C MET A 1 10.67 -10.50 16.05
N PHE A 2 11.99 -10.30 16.05
CA PHE A 2 12.65 -9.38 15.12
C PHE A 2 12.41 -9.78 13.65
N GLU A 3 12.29 -11.08 13.35
CA GLU A 3 12.03 -11.55 11.98
C GLU A 3 10.66 -11.12 11.44
N VAL A 4 9.66 -11.00 12.31
CA VAL A 4 8.29 -10.64 11.91
C VAL A 4 8.25 -9.20 11.41
N TRP A 5 9.04 -8.30 12.00
CA TRP A 5 9.17 -6.93 11.52
C TRP A 5 9.74 -6.85 10.11
N TYR A 6 10.72 -7.68 9.77
CA TYR A 6 11.23 -7.71 8.39
C TYR A 6 10.17 -8.13 7.39
N VAL A 7 9.29 -9.08 7.75
CA VAL A 7 8.18 -9.50 6.91
C VAL A 7 7.14 -8.38 6.76
N SER A 8 6.72 -7.75 7.85
CA SER A 8 5.77 -6.62 7.80
C SER A 8 6.32 -5.45 6.98
N ILE A 9 7.61 -5.12 7.13
CA ILE A 9 8.27 -4.07 6.36
C ILE A 9 8.36 -4.46 4.88
N ALA A 10 8.70 -5.71 4.55
CA ALA A 10 8.72 -6.18 3.17
C ALA A 10 7.34 -6.08 2.50
N PHE A 11 6.28 -6.45 3.21
CA PHE A 11 4.90 -6.25 2.75
C PHE A 11 4.56 -4.77 2.52
N ALA A 12 4.94 -3.89 3.44
CA ALA A 12 4.71 -2.46 3.28
C ALA A 12 5.49 -1.87 2.08
N ILE A 13 6.73 -2.31 1.84
CA ILE A 13 7.50 -1.92 0.64
C ILE A 13 6.77 -2.35 -0.64
N LEU A 14 6.31 -3.60 -0.71
CA LEU A 14 5.53 -4.08 -1.86
C LEU A 14 4.25 -3.27 -2.05
N SER A 15 3.52 -2.98 -0.98
CA SER A 15 2.31 -2.16 -0.99
C SER A 15 2.57 -0.75 -1.56
N VAL A 16 3.69 -0.11 -1.19
CA VAL A 16 4.08 1.19 -1.74
C VAL A 16 4.37 1.09 -3.24
N ILE A 17 5.14 0.09 -3.67
CA ILE A 17 5.48 -0.11 -5.09
C ILE A 17 4.21 -0.29 -5.92
N PHE A 18 3.35 -1.24 -5.56
CA PHE A 18 2.14 -1.50 -6.33
C PHE A 18 1.14 -0.33 -6.26
N SER A 19 1.04 0.38 -5.13
CA SER A 19 0.20 1.58 -5.05
C SER A 19 0.70 2.69 -5.99
N ALA A 20 2.02 2.86 -6.12
CA ALA A 20 2.59 3.82 -7.06
C ALA A 20 2.29 3.42 -8.52
N MET A 21 2.37 2.12 -8.84
CA MET A 21 2.01 1.61 -10.17
C MET A 21 0.52 1.82 -10.48
N ILE A 22 -0.37 1.55 -9.52
CA ILE A 22 -1.81 1.81 -9.65
C ILE A 22 -2.05 3.29 -9.91
N ASN A 23 -1.43 4.16 -9.11
CA ASN A 23 -1.59 5.60 -9.24
C ASN A 23 -1.17 6.07 -10.64
N TYR A 24 -0.02 5.59 -11.12
CA TYR A 24 0.47 5.86 -12.46
C TYR A 24 -0.52 5.43 -13.54
N GLU A 25 -1.07 4.21 -13.48
CA GLU A 25 -2.00 3.71 -14.49
C GLU A 25 -3.31 4.52 -14.51
N ILE A 26 -3.83 4.90 -13.34
CA ILE A 26 -5.04 5.73 -13.25
C ILE A 26 -4.79 7.18 -13.73
N ILE A 27 -3.61 7.76 -13.46
CA ILE A 27 -3.22 9.08 -14.01
C ILE A 27 -3.15 9.00 -15.54
N LYS A 28 -2.55 7.94 -16.08
CA LYS A 28 -2.48 7.70 -17.52
C LYS A 28 -3.87 7.57 -18.13
N LEU A 29 -4.76 6.77 -17.53
CA LEU A 29 -6.16 6.66 -17.97
C LEU A 29 -6.91 8.00 -17.92
N ARG A 30 -6.64 8.85 -16.92
CA ARG A 30 -7.23 10.21 -16.86
C ARG A 30 -6.79 11.09 -18.03
N SER A 31 -5.57 10.91 -18.54
CA SER A 31 -5.10 11.68 -19.70
C SER A 31 -5.91 11.36 -20.97
N GLU A 32 -6.46 10.14 -21.05
CA GLU A 32 -7.31 9.69 -22.15
C GLU A 32 -8.80 9.97 -21.88
N PHE A 33 -9.24 9.91 -20.62
CA PHE A 33 -10.63 10.10 -20.21
C PHE A 33 -10.76 11.10 -19.06
N THR A 34 -11.11 12.35 -19.36
CA THR A 34 -11.26 13.44 -18.40
C THR A 34 -12.64 13.48 -17.76
N SER A 35 -13.05 12.39 -17.09
CA SER A 35 -14.32 12.32 -16.37
C SER A 35 -14.17 12.71 -14.89
N LYS A 36 -15.28 13.10 -14.25
CA LYS A 36 -15.31 13.32 -12.79
C LYS A 36 -14.92 12.04 -12.03
N ILE A 37 -15.29 10.87 -12.55
CA ILE A 37 -14.99 9.56 -11.96
C ILE A 37 -13.48 9.29 -11.99
N THR A 38 -12.80 9.51 -13.12
CA THR A 38 -11.35 9.32 -13.22
C THR A 38 -10.58 10.28 -12.32
N SER A 39 -11.06 11.52 -12.14
CA SER A 39 -10.48 12.45 -11.17
C SER A 39 -10.61 11.95 -9.73
N ILE A 40 -11.75 11.38 -9.35
CA ILE A 40 -11.96 10.80 -8.01
C ILE A 40 -11.04 9.60 -7.81
N LEU A 41 -10.90 8.73 -8.82
CA LEU A 41 -10.02 7.57 -8.78
C LEU A 41 -8.53 7.96 -8.61
N VAL A 42 -8.06 9.01 -9.29
CA VAL A 42 -6.70 9.54 -9.08
C VAL A 42 -6.51 9.96 -7.61
N THR A 43 -7.47 10.68 -7.04
CA THR A 43 -7.38 11.09 -5.62
C THR A 43 -7.37 9.90 -4.68
N ILE A 44 -8.25 8.92 -4.88
CA ILE A 44 -8.32 7.70 -4.05
C ILE A 44 -7.00 6.93 -4.11
N THR A 45 -6.45 6.74 -5.32
CA THR A 45 -5.18 6.03 -5.49
C THR A 45 -3.97 6.81 -4.98
N ALA A 46 -4.04 8.14 -4.94
CA ALA A 46 -3.03 8.97 -4.27
C ALA A 46 -3.07 8.80 -2.75
N LEU A 47 -4.27 8.80 -2.16
CA LEU A 47 -4.44 8.51 -0.74
C LEU A 47 -3.98 7.09 -0.37
N LEU A 48 -4.23 6.10 -1.24
CA LEU A 48 -3.75 4.73 -1.06
C LEU A 48 -2.21 4.65 -1.02
N LEU A 49 -1.54 5.37 -1.91
CA LEU A 49 -0.07 5.48 -1.91
C LEU A 49 0.45 6.13 -0.63
N VAL A 50 -0.15 7.25 -0.22
CA VAL A 50 0.22 7.93 1.03
C VAL A 50 0.01 7.01 2.24
N SER A 51 -1.11 6.29 2.30
CA SER A 51 -1.39 5.31 3.36
C SER A 51 -0.32 4.22 3.42
N SER A 52 0.09 3.68 2.27
CA SER A 52 1.12 2.64 2.21
C SER A 52 2.49 3.14 2.70
N ILE A 53 2.82 4.41 2.42
CA ILE A 53 4.04 5.05 2.91
C ILE A 53 3.98 5.25 4.44
N LEU A 54 2.81 5.65 4.96
CA LEU A 54 2.60 5.79 6.41
C LEU A 54 2.71 4.45 7.14
N ASP A 55 2.19 3.37 6.57
CA ASP A 55 2.35 2.02 7.13
C ASP A 55 3.82 1.61 7.15
N LEU A 56 4.55 1.81 6.05
CA LEU A 56 5.98 1.51 5.96
C LEU A 56 6.78 2.25 7.02
N THR A 57 6.59 3.56 7.13
CA THR A 57 7.31 4.39 8.11
C THR A 57 6.95 4.00 9.54
N SER A 58 5.68 3.71 9.83
CA SER A 58 5.22 3.24 11.14
C SER A 58 5.88 1.91 11.50
N PHE A 59 5.91 0.95 10.58
CA PHE A 59 6.52 -0.36 10.82
C PHE A 59 8.03 -0.26 11.03
N ILE A 60 8.73 0.61 10.30
CA ILE A 60 10.15 0.88 10.52
C ILE A 60 10.36 1.47 11.92
N MET A 61 9.58 2.47 12.33
CA MET A 61 9.70 3.09 13.65
C MET A 61 9.42 2.10 14.79
N TRP A 62 8.41 1.25 14.63
CA TRP A 62 8.01 0.28 15.65
C TRP A 62 8.89 -0.97 15.68
N SER A 63 9.77 -1.16 14.69
CA SER A 63 10.61 -2.35 14.56
C SER A 63 11.59 -2.58 15.72
N SER A 64 11.88 -1.53 16.49
CA SER A 64 12.65 -1.60 17.74
C SER A 64 11.88 -2.25 18.91
N ASN A 65 10.54 -2.28 18.85
CA ASN A 65 9.69 -2.83 19.90
C ASN A 65 9.51 -4.33 19.72
N ARG A 66 9.59 -5.09 20.83
CA ARG A 66 9.38 -6.55 20.84
C ARG A 66 8.01 -6.96 21.38
N SER A 67 7.17 -6.00 21.78
CA SER A 67 5.87 -6.32 22.35
C SER A 67 4.94 -6.93 21.30
N PRO A 68 4.43 -8.16 21.51
CA PRO A 68 3.62 -8.88 20.53
C PRO A 68 2.32 -8.13 20.15
N ILE A 69 1.86 -7.21 21.00
CA ILE A 69 0.66 -6.40 20.76
C ILE A 69 0.82 -5.44 19.57
N TYR A 70 2.05 -5.13 19.16
CA TYR A 70 2.33 -4.31 17.98
C TYR A 70 2.80 -5.17 16.79
N VAL A 71 3.50 -6.26 17.07
CA VAL A 71 4.12 -7.13 16.05
C VAL A 71 3.09 -7.93 15.25
N TYR A 72 2.09 -8.53 15.91
CA TYR A 72 1.11 -9.34 15.19
C TYR A 72 0.08 -8.52 14.41
N PRO A 73 -0.45 -7.40 14.94
CA PRO A 73 -1.32 -6.54 14.14
C PRO A 73 -0.62 -5.94 12.93
N SER A 74 0.65 -5.53 13.04
CA SER A 74 1.40 -5.00 11.89
C SER A 74 1.58 -6.03 10.78
N LEU A 75 1.80 -7.30 11.14
CA LEU A 75 1.86 -8.39 10.16
C LEU A 75 0.53 -8.57 9.43
N LEU A 76 -0.59 -8.60 10.15
CA LEU A 76 -1.92 -8.75 9.55
C LEU A 76 -2.26 -7.58 8.64
N ILE A 77 -1.99 -6.34 9.10
CA ILE A 77 -2.16 -5.14 8.29
C ILE A 77 -1.31 -5.24 7.03
N GLY A 78 -0.01 -5.51 7.16
CA GLY A 78 0.89 -5.65 6.02
C GLY A 78 0.41 -6.70 5.02
N LEU A 79 0.01 -7.88 5.48
CA LEU A 79 -0.46 -8.97 4.62
C LEU A 79 -1.74 -8.62 3.86
N PHE A 80 -2.79 -8.18 4.56
CA PHE A 80 -4.08 -7.87 3.92
C PHE A 80 -4.01 -6.63 3.02
N THR A 81 -3.28 -5.59 3.43
CA THR A 81 -3.05 -4.40 2.61
C THR A 81 -2.31 -4.77 1.33
N THR A 82 -1.23 -5.57 1.43
CA THR A 82 -0.46 -5.99 0.26
C THR A 82 -1.29 -6.84 -0.70
N LEU A 83 -2.04 -7.84 -0.19
CA LEU A 83 -2.91 -8.66 -1.03
C LEU A 83 -3.96 -7.83 -1.75
N THR A 84 -4.60 -6.89 -1.05
CA THR A 84 -5.64 -6.03 -1.62
C THR A 84 -5.07 -5.13 -2.70
N ILE A 85 -3.90 -4.52 -2.47
CA ILE A 85 -3.24 -3.64 -3.44
C ILE A 85 -2.78 -4.43 -4.67
N ILE A 86 -2.21 -5.62 -4.50
CA ILE A 86 -1.80 -6.47 -5.63
C ILE A 86 -3.01 -6.87 -6.46
N LEU A 87 -4.12 -7.28 -5.83
CA LEU A 87 -5.36 -7.61 -6.53
C LEU A 87 -5.93 -6.40 -7.27
N LEU A 88 -5.95 -5.23 -6.62
CA LEU A 88 -6.41 -4.00 -7.24
C LEU A 88 -5.57 -3.64 -8.47
N TYR A 89 -4.24 -3.77 -8.38
CA TYR A 89 -3.35 -3.55 -9.52
C TYR A 89 -3.62 -4.53 -10.66
N TYR A 90 -3.84 -5.81 -10.34
CA TYR A 90 -4.20 -6.82 -11.33
C TYR A 90 -5.47 -6.43 -12.10
N PHE A 91 -6.52 -5.96 -11.40
CA PHE A 91 -7.77 -5.54 -12.03
C PHE A 91 -7.66 -4.24 -12.83
N ILE A 92 -6.83 -3.29 -12.41
CA ILE A 92 -6.67 -2.01 -13.11
C ILE A 92 -5.84 -2.17 -14.39
N ARG A 93 -4.89 -3.12 -14.40
CA ARG A 93 -4.02 -3.36 -15.54
C ARG A 93 -4.68 -4.20 -16.64
N GLN A 94 -5.70 -4.99 -16.31
CA GLN A 94 -6.45 -5.81 -17.26
C GLN A 94 -7.32 -4.95 -18.17
#